data_AF-A0A515A4Y8-F1
#
_entry.id   AF-A0A515A4Y8-F1
#
_cell.length_a   1.000
_cell.length_b   1.000
_cell.length_c   1.000
_cell.angle_alpha   90.00
_cell.angle_beta   90.00
_cell.angle_gamma   90.00
#
_symmetry.space_group_name_H-M   'P 1'
#
loop_
_entity.id
_entity.type
_entity.pdbx_description
1 polymer ?
#
loop_
_entity_poly.entity_id
_entity_poly.type
_entity_poly.pdbx_seq_one_letter_code
_entity_poly.pdbx_strand_id
1 'polypeptide(L)'
;MNVRYYLVFSWSLLATLLACKHDQEQIIPGPEEPVKQNFIRPKGTPNGQLVQKTIGPEGGTLVSADHRLIMTIPAGAVKQVTNFSIQPITNTLSDSASSAYRLLPEGTTFEKPVTLQMPYTQTDLLNTSAQALFLAYQGSDGVWKYLPSTELDEANKTLKVQTHHFSDWGVFAEFYLSSNTGYLKAGESADVHLLTFDFGNITSLDNPEVEIAKQKTLNNPANIQNWKASVGTLEVHSSKTLASYTAPAEVPDYGLTALITVEVANFIPPGQVKRIGGTGRVTMLTTIIIEGQTYFHLFEDDDSRLDVTYGAFISAEEGGVITASMRNDQALAIVIYADPNDYRRSYPYYFSERDATKNHKAEISMGAPGSPENWISRYEGCTSTGEFDPHVSPGSVQITGQVVLNGKMYLTGSFTATLYLENGVCGKNYNRQERSVHGDFRVQVLN
;
A
#
# COMPACT_ATOMS: atom_id res chain seq x y z
N MET A 1 -0.50 -8.71 -101.62
CA MET A 1 -1.42 -8.59 -100.48
C MET A 1 -0.74 -7.74 -99.42
N ASN A 2 -0.87 -6.41 -99.51
CA ASN A 2 -0.08 -5.49 -98.71
C ASN A 2 -0.85 -4.19 -98.41
N VAL A 3 -1.02 -3.93 -97.11
CA VAL A 3 -0.53 -2.73 -96.42
C VAL A 3 -0.95 -1.34 -96.95
N ARG A 4 -1.86 -0.71 -96.16
CA ARG A 4 -1.87 0.67 -95.63
C ARG A 4 -2.24 1.90 -96.51
N TYR A 5 -3.24 2.65 -96.00
CA TYR A 5 -3.18 4.03 -95.44
C TYR A 5 -4.16 5.11 -95.99
N TYR A 6 -4.92 5.68 -95.02
CA TYR A 6 -5.34 7.08 -94.79
C TYR A 6 -6.41 7.84 -95.61
N LEU A 7 -7.06 8.77 -94.86
CA LEU A 7 -7.89 9.95 -95.23
C LEU A 7 -9.42 9.67 -95.31
N VAL A 8 -10.36 10.43 -94.74
CA VAL A 8 -10.38 11.81 -94.21
C VAL A 8 -11.69 12.08 -93.42
N PHE A 9 -11.59 12.84 -92.30
CA PHE A 9 -12.48 13.90 -91.73
C PHE A 9 -14.03 13.76 -91.81
N SER A 10 -14.85 13.99 -90.77
CA SER A 10 -15.12 15.25 -90.04
C SER A 10 -16.52 15.07 -89.39
N TRP A 11 -16.81 15.23 -88.09
CA TRP A 11 -17.09 16.45 -87.30
C TRP A 11 -17.61 15.94 -85.94
N SER A 12 -17.18 16.45 -84.78
CA SER A 12 -17.88 17.49 -84.00
C SER A 12 -16.96 17.84 -82.81
N LEU A 13 -16.37 19.03 -82.72
CA LEU A 13 -16.87 20.28 -82.14
C LEU A 13 -17.14 20.25 -80.61
N LEU A 14 -16.36 21.07 -79.91
CA LEU A 14 -16.65 21.80 -78.65
C LEU A 14 -16.50 21.09 -77.29
N ALA A 15 -15.34 21.28 -76.64
CA ALA A 15 -15.24 21.56 -75.20
C ALA A 15 -13.82 22.07 -74.86
N THR A 16 -13.66 23.39 -74.88
CA THR A 16 -12.45 24.11 -74.47
C THR A 16 -12.46 24.40 -72.97
N LEU A 17 -11.26 24.24 -72.36
CA LEU A 17 -10.74 24.98 -71.20
C LEU A 17 -11.41 24.75 -69.82
N LEU A 18 -10.90 23.75 -69.09
CA LEU A 18 -10.72 23.86 -67.64
C LEU A 18 -9.31 23.39 -67.27
N ALA A 19 -8.44 24.37 -67.03
CA ALA A 19 -7.14 24.17 -66.41
C ALA A 19 -7.34 23.61 -64.99
N CYS A 20 -6.64 22.53 -64.66
CA CYS A 20 -6.56 22.00 -63.31
C CYS A 20 -5.93 23.06 -62.40
N LYS A 21 -6.73 23.61 -61.49
CA LYS A 21 -6.25 24.35 -60.33
C LYS A 21 -5.68 23.30 -59.36
N HIS A 22 -4.39 23.38 -59.05
CA HIS A 22 -3.78 22.56 -58.00
C HIS A 22 -4.26 23.16 -56.66
N ASP A 23 -5.26 22.56 -56.04
CA ASP A 23 -5.62 22.89 -54.66
C ASP A 23 -4.48 22.39 -53.77
N GLN A 24 -3.78 23.33 -53.13
CA GLN A 24 -2.90 22.99 -52.02
C GLN A 24 -3.78 22.50 -50.88
N GLU A 25 -3.72 21.20 -50.62
CA GLU A 25 -4.32 20.56 -49.47
C GLU A 25 -3.78 21.24 -48.21
N GLN A 26 -4.65 21.98 -47.53
CA GLN A 26 -4.33 22.59 -46.24
C GLN A 26 -4.02 21.44 -45.27
N ILE A 27 -2.80 21.41 -44.76
CA ILE A 27 -2.43 20.57 -43.63
C ILE A 27 -3.20 21.09 -42.43
N ILE A 28 -4.38 20.55 -42.18
CA ILE A 28 -5.06 20.68 -40.90
C ILE A 28 -4.24 19.84 -39.94
N PRO A 29 -3.65 20.41 -38.87
CA PRO A 29 -3.05 19.60 -37.82
C PRO A 29 -4.15 18.65 -37.34
N GLY A 30 -3.92 17.33 -37.51
CA GLY A 30 -4.78 16.34 -36.88
C GLY A 30 -4.85 16.64 -35.37
N PRO A 31 -5.95 16.26 -34.68
CA PRO A 31 -6.01 16.43 -33.24
C PRO A 31 -4.73 15.84 -32.64
N GLU A 32 -3.94 16.65 -31.94
CA GLU A 32 -2.80 16.17 -31.17
C GLU A 32 -3.30 14.99 -30.33
N GLU A 33 -2.64 13.84 -30.44
CA GLU A 33 -2.85 12.76 -29.49
C GLU A 33 -2.76 13.37 -28.08
N PRO A 34 -3.69 13.06 -27.16
CA PRO A 34 -3.68 13.66 -25.85
C PRO A 34 -2.30 13.45 -25.21
N VAL A 35 -1.62 14.56 -25.00
CA VAL A 35 -0.27 14.68 -24.44
C VAL A 35 -0.12 13.76 -23.23
N LYS A 36 1.02 13.05 -23.14
CA LYS A 36 1.52 12.17 -22.06
C LYS A 36 1.54 12.78 -20.63
N GLN A 37 0.72 13.80 -20.34
CA GLN A 37 0.82 14.66 -19.16
C GLN A 37 0.29 14.06 -17.85
N ASN A 38 -0.32 12.87 -17.86
CA ASN A 38 -1.00 12.30 -16.69
C ASN A 38 -0.19 11.25 -15.88
N PHE A 39 1.09 11.01 -16.21
CA PHE A 39 1.90 9.97 -15.56
C PHE A 39 3.14 10.49 -14.82
N ILE A 40 3.37 11.81 -14.86
CA ILE A 40 4.44 12.46 -14.12
C ILE A 40 4.07 12.47 -12.63
N ARG A 41 5.01 12.08 -11.78
CA ARG A 41 4.87 12.10 -10.32
C ARG A 41 5.91 13.05 -9.71
N PRO A 42 5.61 13.69 -8.57
CA PRO A 42 6.63 14.42 -7.84
C PRO A 42 7.75 13.47 -7.39
N LYS A 43 8.93 14.03 -7.12
CA LYS A 43 10.03 13.31 -6.45
C LYS A 43 9.65 13.07 -5.00
N GLY A 44 10.06 11.92 -4.45
CA GLY A 44 9.84 11.63 -3.02
C GLY A 44 10.61 12.60 -2.12
N THR A 45 10.04 12.86 -0.95
CA THR A 45 10.63 13.65 0.13
C THR A 45 11.38 12.73 1.10
N PRO A 46 12.60 13.08 1.55
CA PRO A 46 13.31 12.30 2.55
C PRO A 46 12.51 12.06 3.83
N ASN A 47 12.44 10.80 4.27
CA ASN A 47 11.74 10.39 5.49
C ASN A 47 12.54 9.39 6.34
N GLY A 48 13.84 9.20 6.02
CA GLY A 48 14.72 8.34 6.79
C GLY A 48 16.19 8.80 6.78
N GLN A 49 17.01 8.08 7.55
CA GLN A 49 18.42 8.40 7.72
C GLN A 49 19.20 8.20 6.41
N LEU A 50 20.00 9.23 6.05
CA LEU A 50 20.96 9.17 4.96
C LEU A 50 22.16 8.29 5.35
N VAL A 51 22.49 7.31 4.52
CA VAL A 51 23.73 6.53 4.63
C VAL A 51 24.62 6.83 3.44
N GLN A 52 25.90 7.10 3.68
CA GLN A 52 26.85 7.46 2.64
C GLN A 52 28.18 6.71 2.78
N LYS A 53 28.81 6.39 1.65
CA LYS A 53 30.11 5.71 1.60
C LYS A 53 30.86 6.07 0.34
N THR A 54 32.15 6.33 0.51
CA THR A 54 33.10 6.52 -0.58
C THR A 54 33.55 5.16 -1.12
N ILE A 55 33.37 4.92 -2.42
CA ILE A 55 33.72 3.67 -3.11
C ILE A 55 34.52 4.01 -4.38
N GLY A 56 35.66 3.34 -4.56
CA GLY A 56 36.52 3.48 -5.74
C GLY A 56 36.38 2.34 -6.75
N PRO A 57 37.33 2.25 -7.72
CA PRO A 57 37.33 1.23 -8.77
C PRO A 57 37.37 -0.22 -8.26
N GLU A 58 37.80 -0.44 -7.02
CA GLU A 58 37.77 -1.74 -6.34
C GLU A 58 36.34 -2.26 -6.09
N GLY A 59 35.33 -1.39 -6.16
CA GLY A 59 33.94 -1.72 -5.88
C GLY A 59 33.63 -1.78 -4.39
N GLY A 60 32.37 -2.08 -4.06
CA GLY A 60 31.95 -2.17 -2.67
C GLY A 60 30.44 -2.25 -2.50
N THR A 61 30.03 -2.37 -1.24
CA THR A 61 28.62 -2.46 -0.85
C THR A 61 28.26 -1.32 0.10
N LEU A 62 27.04 -0.82 -0.07
CA LEU A 62 26.36 0.14 0.80
C LEU A 62 24.96 -0.41 1.14
N VAL A 63 24.53 -0.25 2.38
CA VAL A 63 23.24 -0.72 2.88
C VAL A 63 22.51 0.47 3.51
N SER A 64 21.20 0.57 3.27
CA SER A 64 20.36 1.58 3.93
C SER A 64 20.31 1.37 5.44
N ALA A 65 20.01 2.43 6.20
CA ALA A 65 19.97 2.37 7.67
C ALA A 65 18.93 1.39 8.22
N ASP A 66 17.84 1.19 7.48
CA ASP A 66 16.76 0.25 7.78
C ASP A 66 17.01 -1.18 7.24
N HIS A 67 18.17 -1.42 6.60
CA HIS A 67 18.54 -2.70 5.98
C HIS A 67 17.59 -3.18 4.86
N ARG A 68 16.78 -2.28 4.29
CA ARG A 68 15.79 -2.58 3.24
C ARG A 68 16.29 -2.36 1.81
N LEU A 69 17.46 -1.77 1.62
CA LEU A 69 18.12 -1.69 0.31
C LEU A 69 19.61 -1.98 0.45
N ILE A 70 20.07 -2.96 -0.32
CA ILE A 70 21.48 -3.31 -0.47
C ILE A 70 21.92 -2.93 -1.88
N MET A 71 22.94 -2.10 -1.97
CA MET A 71 23.56 -1.66 -3.21
C MET A 71 24.97 -2.22 -3.32
N THR A 72 25.23 -3.01 -4.36
CA THR A 72 26.55 -3.61 -4.61
C THR A 72 27.12 -3.11 -5.94
N ILE A 73 28.20 -2.36 -5.84
CA ILE A 73 28.95 -1.79 -6.95
C ILE A 73 30.11 -2.75 -7.27
N PRO A 74 30.13 -3.42 -8.43
CA PRO A 74 31.20 -4.36 -8.73
C PRO A 74 32.51 -3.64 -9.07
N ALA A 75 33.63 -4.36 -8.94
CA ALA A 75 34.94 -3.84 -9.31
C ALA A 75 34.98 -3.42 -10.80
N GLY A 76 35.46 -2.21 -11.05
CA GLY A 76 35.51 -1.58 -12.37
C GLY A 76 34.18 -0.98 -12.85
N ALA A 77 33.14 -0.90 -12.02
CA ALA A 77 31.92 -0.16 -12.36
C ALA A 77 32.13 1.36 -12.39
N VAL A 78 33.09 1.86 -11.61
CA VAL A 78 33.51 3.27 -11.60
C VAL A 78 34.99 3.42 -11.86
N LYS A 79 35.35 4.54 -12.51
CA LYS A 79 36.74 4.88 -12.86
C LYS A 79 37.48 5.62 -11.76
N GLN A 80 36.76 6.33 -10.91
CA GLN A 80 37.30 7.17 -9.86
C GLN A 80 36.54 6.95 -8.55
N VAL A 81 37.15 7.39 -7.47
CA VAL A 81 36.55 7.38 -6.13
C VAL A 81 35.34 8.31 -6.12
N THR A 82 34.18 7.77 -5.75
CA THR A 82 32.89 8.48 -5.75
C THR A 82 32.21 8.32 -4.40
N ASN A 83 31.60 9.39 -3.90
CA ASN A 83 30.75 9.33 -2.71
C ASN A 83 29.33 8.94 -3.11
N PHE A 84 28.89 7.78 -2.64
CA PHE A 84 27.55 7.27 -2.90
C PHE A 84 26.67 7.36 -1.67
N SER A 85 25.36 7.53 -1.85
CA SER A 85 24.42 7.52 -0.74
C SER A 85 23.10 6.82 -1.06
N ILE A 86 22.46 6.33 0.00
CA ILE A 86 21.12 5.77 0.02
C ILE A 86 20.30 6.54 1.06
N GLN A 87 19.11 6.99 0.70
CA GLN A 87 18.19 7.64 1.63
C GLN A 87 16.75 7.15 1.44
N PRO A 88 16.05 6.71 2.50
CA PRO A 88 14.61 6.48 2.43
C PRO A 88 13.85 7.78 2.11
N ILE A 89 12.88 7.67 1.21
CA ILE A 89 11.99 8.76 0.79
C ILE A 89 10.53 8.30 0.84
N THR A 90 9.61 9.27 0.82
CA THR A 90 8.20 9.00 0.55
C THR A 90 8.06 8.38 -0.84
N ASN A 91 7.22 7.34 -0.95
CA ASN A 91 6.99 6.65 -2.20
C ASN A 91 5.91 7.38 -3.01
N THR A 92 6.23 7.78 -4.23
CA THR A 92 5.29 8.48 -5.13
C THR A 92 4.75 7.56 -6.23
N LEU A 93 5.15 6.29 -6.23
CA LEU A 93 4.51 5.21 -6.99
C LEU A 93 3.18 4.87 -6.32
N SER A 94 2.07 5.20 -6.99
CA SER A 94 0.72 5.00 -6.47
C SER A 94 0.48 3.54 -6.06
N ASP A 95 -0.26 3.36 -4.96
CA ASP A 95 -0.73 2.05 -4.45
C ASP A 95 0.37 1.09 -3.96
N SER A 96 1.61 1.56 -3.85
CA SER A 96 2.69 0.81 -3.19
C SER A 96 2.74 1.19 -1.71
N ALA A 97 2.49 0.22 -0.84
CA ALA A 97 2.67 0.37 0.61
C ALA A 97 4.16 0.35 1.03
N SER A 98 5.07 0.10 0.08
CA SER A 98 6.51 -0.04 0.32
C SER A 98 7.22 1.31 0.35
N SER A 99 8.28 1.42 1.15
CA SER A 99 9.21 2.56 1.10
C SER A 99 9.95 2.64 -0.25
N ALA A 100 10.28 3.87 -0.66
CA ALA A 100 11.17 4.14 -1.78
C ALA A 100 12.51 4.69 -1.28
N TYR A 101 13.54 4.65 -2.13
CA TYR A 101 14.90 5.05 -1.79
C TYR A 101 15.49 5.92 -2.89
N ARG A 102 16.11 7.03 -2.48
CA ARG A 102 16.93 7.86 -3.37
C ARG A 102 18.37 7.38 -3.35
N LEU A 103 18.91 7.10 -4.54
CA LEU A 103 20.30 6.76 -4.76
C LEU A 103 21.03 7.96 -5.38
N LEU A 104 22.18 8.35 -4.82
CA LEU A 104 22.99 9.46 -5.31
C LEU A 104 24.45 9.03 -5.55
N PRO A 105 25.15 9.65 -6.52
CA PRO A 105 24.68 10.76 -7.37
C PRO A 105 23.81 10.29 -8.55
N GLU A 106 22.67 10.98 -8.78
CA GLU A 106 21.91 10.82 -10.02
C GLU A 106 22.77 11.25 -11.23
N GLY A 107 22.51 10.65 -12.39
CA GLY A 107 23.27 10.92 -13.62
C GLY A 107 24.64 10.21 -13.68
N THR A 108 24.98 9.39 -12.69
CA THR A 108 26.14 8.49 -12.77
C THR A 108 25.85 7.36 -13.75
N THR A 109 26.71 7.19 -14.76
CA THR A 109 26.69 6.02 -15.66
C THR A 109 27.76 5.04 -15.23
N PHE A 110 27.38 3.79 -14.94
CA PHE A 110 28.33 2.75 -14.55
C PHE A 110 28.84 1.95 -15.75
N GLU A 111 30.16 1.68 -15.77
CA GLU A 111 30.82 0.86 -16.81
C GLU A 111 30.43 -0.63 -16.69
N LYS A 112 30.00 -1.04 -15.50
CA LYS A 112 29.42 -2.35 -15.21
C LYS A 112 28.17 -2.15 -14.38
N PRO A 113 27.12 -2.95 -14.56
CA PRO A 113 25.87 -2.75 -13.84
C PRO A 113 26.06 -2.90 -12.33
N VAL A 114 25.44 -2.01 -11.57
CA VAL A 114 25.30 -2.09 -10.11
C VAL A 114 24.13 -3.01 -9.79
N THR A 115 24.28 -3.83 -8.75
CA THR A 115 23.20 -4.69 -8.25
C THR A 115 22.45 -3.98 -7.13
N LEU A 116 21.13 -3.87 -7.27
CA LEU A 116 20.22 -3.46 -6.21
C LEU A 116 19.45 -4.68 -5.71
N GLN A 117 19.37 -4.86 -4.40
CA GLN A 117 18.61 -5.93 -3.76
C GLN A 117 17.75 -5.36 -2.62
N MET A 118 16.47 -5.72 -2.62
CA MET A 118 15.50 -5.30 -1.61
C MET A 118 14.75 -6.51 -1.06
N PRO A 119 14.75 -6.75 0.27
CA PRO A 119 13.84 -7.72 0.87
C PRO A 119 12.39 -7.23 0.78
N TYR A 120 11.44 -8.16 0.70
CA TYR A 120 10.01 -7.85 0.82
C TYR A 120 9.41 -8.50 2.09
N THR A 121 8.42 -7.81 2.65
CA THR A 121 7.74 -8.14 3.91
C THR A 121 6.31 -8.57 3.65
N GLN A 122 5.60 -9.00 4.69
CA GLN A 122 4.18 -9.31 4.57
C GLN A 122 3.35 -8.07 4.19
N THR A 123 3.77 -6.87 4.62
CA THR A 123 3.13 -5.59 4.25
C THR A 123 3.22 -5.36 2.74
N ASP A 124 4.38 -5.66 2.13
CA ASP A 124 4.58 -5.55 0.69
C ASP A 124 3.73 -6.56 -0.12
N LEU A 125 3.15 -7.57 0.55
CA LEU A 125 2.29 -8.59 -0.04
C LEU A 125 0.80 -8.37 0.23
N LEU A 126 0.44 -7.30 0.95
CA LEU A 126 -0.97 -6.98 1.17
C LEU A 126 -1.65 -6.77 -0.19
N ASN A 127 -2.72 -7.52 -0.42
CA ASN A 127 -3.48 -7.51 -1.66
C ASN A 127 -2.72 -7.94 -2.92
N THR A 128 -1.47 -8.40 -2.80
CA THR A 128 -0.66 -8.85 -3.92
C THR A 128 0.04 -10.18 -3.63
N SER A 129 1.04 -10.55 -4.42
CA SER A 129 1.88 -11.71 -4.15
C SER A 129 3.30 -11.47 -4.65
N ALA A 130 4.25 -12.24 -4.13
CA ALA A 130 5.67 -12.08 -4.44
C ALA A 130 5.96 -12.17 -5.95
N GLN A 131 5.23 -13.05 -6.65
CA GLN A 131 5.37 -13.25 -8.09
C GLN A 131 4.98 -12.02 -8.92
N ALA A 132 4.10 -11.15 -8.41
CA ALA A 132 3.72 -9.90 -9.04
C ALA A 132 4.63 -8.72 -8.65
N LEU A 133 5.62 -8.93 -7.77
CA LEU A 133 6.53 -7.88 -7.34
C LEU A 133 7.71 -7.69 -8.30
N PHE A 134 8.00 -6.43 -8.62
CA PHE A 134 9.13 -5.99 -9.43
C PHE A 134 9.82 -4.81 -8.75
N LEU A 135 11.07 -4.53 -9.14
CA LEU A 135 11.71 -3.26 -8.83
C LEU A 135 11.36 -2.24 -9.92
N ALA A 136 11.10 -1.02 -9.46
CA ALA A 136 10.80 0.11 -10.31
C ALA A 136 11.66 1.31 -9.92
N TYR A 137 11.80 2.24 -10.86
CA TYR A 137 12.55 3.47 -10.67
C TYR A 137 11.79 4.66 -11.24
N GLN A 138 12.03 5.86 -10.71
CA GLN A 138 11.48 7.10 -11.26
C GLN A 138 12.51 7.77 -12.18
N GLY A 139 12.16 7.91 -13.46
CA GLY A 139 12.98 8.61 -14.45
C GLY A 139 13.10 10.11 -14.18
N SER A 140 14.03 10.76 -14.87
CA SER A 140 14.21 12.22 -14.83
C SER A 140 13.02 12.99 -15.43
N ASP A 141 12.20 12.31 -16.23
CA ASP A 141 10.90 12.76 -16.75
C ASP A 141 9.79 12.70 -15.68
N GLY A 142 10.10 12.20 -14.47
CA GLY A 142 9.16 12.03 -13.38
C GLY A 142 8.23 10.82 -13.55
N VAL A 143 8.44 9.99 -14.58
CA VAL A 143 7.63 8.80 -14.87
C VAL A 143 8.27 7.59 -14.20
N TRP A 144 7.46 6.79 -13.52
CA TRP A 144 7.91 5.52 -12.95
C TRP A 144 7.96 4.43 -14.02
N LYS A 145 9.01 3.61 -13.98
CA LYS A 145 9.23 2.48 -14.88
C LYS A 145 9.61 1.24 -14.07
N TYR A 146 8.97 0.10 -14.33
CA TYR A 146 9.42 -1.16 -13.73
C TYR A 146 10.35 -1.93 -14.65
N LEU A 147 11.12 -2.83 -14.03
CA LEU A 147 12.08 -3.68 -14.70
C LEU A 147 11.57 -5.12 -14.66
N PRO A 148 11.03 -5.65 -15.78
CA PRO A 148 10.64 -7.06 -15.89
C PRO A 148 11.78 -8.00 -15.51
N SER A 149 13.04 -7.62 -15.80
CA SER A 149 14.25 -8.37 -15.44
C SER A 149 14.52 -8.52 -13.93
N THR A 150 13.64 -8.01 -13.06
CA THR A 150 13.72 -8.23 -11.61
C THR A 150 13.75 -9.73 -11.29
N GLU A 151 14.85 -10.17 -10.68
CA GLU A 151 15.03 -11.49 -10.11
C GLU A 151 14.25 -11.58 -8.79
N LEU A 152 13.43 -12.63 -8.65
CA LEU A 152 12.71 -12.94 -7.40
C LEU A 152 13.30 -14.19 -6.76
N ASP A 153 13.68 -14.07 -5.49
CA ASP A 153 14.04 -15.18 -4.62
C ASP A 153 13.00 -15.30 -3.51
N GLU A 154 12.05 -16.23 -3.65
CA GLU A 154 10.99 -16.44 -2.67
C GLU A 154 11.46 -17.10 -1.38
N ALA A 155 12.54 -17.89 -1.45
CA ALA A 155 13.09 -18.56 -0.28
C ALA A 155 13.72 -17.56 0.68
N ASN A 156 14.45 -16.59 0.14
CA ASN A 156 15.10 -15.52 0.91
C ASN A 156 14.25 -14.25 0.99
N LYS A 157 13.09 -14.20 0.33
CA LYS A 157 12.17 -13.06 0.24
C LYS A 157 12.84 -11.78 -0.28
N THR A 158 13.56 -11.87 -1.40
CA THR A 158 14.26 -10.72 -1.99
C THR A 158 13.95 -10.51 -3.46
N LEU A 159 13.93 -9.24 -3.87
CA LEU A 159 13.93 -8.78 -5.24
C LEU A 159 15.31 -8.23 -5.59
N LYS A 160 15.78 -8.49 -6.81
CA LYS A 160 17.11 -8.04 -7.25
C LYS A 160 17.09 -7.60 -8.71
N VAL A 161 17.82 -6.53 -9.01
CA VAL A 161 17.99 -6.05 -10.39
C VAL A 161 19.39 -5.49 -10.62
N GLN A 162 19.77 -5.42 -11.89
CA GLN A 162 20.99 -4.78 -12.35
C GLN A 162 20.64 -3.46 -13.04
N THR A 163 21.35 -2.38 -12.70
CA THR A 163 21.13 -1.04 -13.29
C THR A 163 22.45 -0.33 -13.59
N HIS A 164 22.43 0.56 -14.58
CA HIS A 164 23.54 1.43 -14.96
C HIS A 164 23.38 2.87 -14.51
N HIS A 165 22.32 3.20 -13.77
CA HIS A 165 22.04 4.56 -13.31
C HIS A 165 21.46 4.58 -11.90
N PHE A 166 21.55 5.75 -11.25
CA PHE A 166 20.90 6.05 -9.99
C PHE A 166 19.75 7.04 -10.16
N SER A 167 18.74 6.89 -9.30
CA SER A 167 17.48 7.64 -9.29
C SER A 167 16.73 7.34 -7.99
N ASP A 168 15.43 7.54 -7.96
CA ASP A 168 14.55 6.99 -6.94
C ASP A 168 14.14 5.57 -7.34
N TRP A 169 14.08 4.66 -6.37
CA TRP A 169 13.82 3.22 -6.54
C TRP A 169 12.83 2.71 -5.50
N GLY A 170 11.98 1.75 -5.89
CA GLY A 170 11.00 1.16 -4.99
C GLY A 170 10.46 -0.17 -5.51
N VAL A 171 9.63 -0.81 -4.68
CA VAL A 171 8.92 -2.04 -5.04
C VAL A 171 7.59 -1.70 -5.71
N PHE A 172 7.31 -2.37 -6.82
CA PHE A 172 6.11 -2.26 -7.62
C PHE A 172 5.35 -3.59 -7.64
N ALA A 173 4.03 -3.54 -7.50
CA ALA A 173 3.16 -4.71 -7.68
C ALA A 173 2.37 -4.57 -8.99
N GLU A 174 2.58 -5.50 -9.93
CA GLU A 174 1.94 -5.48 -11.25
C GLU A 174 0.43 -5.75 -11.18
N PHE A 175 0.03 -6.59 -10.22
CA PHE A 175 -1.34 -6.95 -9.92
C PHE A 175 -1.63 -6.73 -8.45
N TYR A 176 -2.88 -6.38 -8.16
CA TYR A 176 -3.39 -6.35 -6.80
C TYR A 176 -4.91 -6.54 -6.80
N LEU A 177 -5.43 -7.02 -5.67
CA LEU A 177 -6.86 -7.08 -5.40
C LEU A 177 -7.29 -5.83 -4.65
N SER A 178 -8.38 -5.22 -5.08
CA SER A 178 -9.00 -4.11 -4.35
C SER A 178 -10.45 -4.48 -4.05
N SER A 179 -10.86 -4.31 -2.79
CA SER A 179 -12.26 -4.46 -2.43
C SER A 179 -12.85 -3.10 -2.05
N ASN A 180 -14.13 -2.90 -2.36
CA ASN A 180 -14.86 -1.70 -1.95
C ASN A 180 -15.00 -1.59 -0.42
N THR A 181 -14.84 -2.69 0.32
CA THR A 181 -14.75 -2.71 1.77
C THR A 181 -13.83 -3.83 2.25
N GLY A 182 -13.07 -3.58 3.32
CA GLY A 182 -12.27 -4.60 3.99
C GLY A 182 -13.05 -5.42 5.02
N TYR A 183 -14.31 -5.06 5.28
CA TYR A 183 -15.13 -5.66 6.33
C TYR A 183 -16.60 -5.78 5.93
N LEU A 184 -17.25 -6.84 6.42
CA LEU A 184 -18.65 -7.17 6.15
C LEU A 184 -19.31 -7.74 7.40
N LYS A 185 -20.63 -7.56 7.52
CA LYS A 185 -21.46 -8.35 8.42
C LYS A 185 -21.92 -9.63 7.73
N ALA A 186 -22.49 -10.54 8.52
CA ALA A 186 -23.10 -11.76 8.01
C ALA A 186 -24.08 -11.47 6.86
N GLY A 187 -23.90 -12.16 5.73
CA GLY A 187 -24.73 -12.02 4.53
C GLY A 187 -24.52 -10.75 3.70
N GLU A 188 -23.68 -9.80 4.12
CA GLU A 188 -23.33 -8.64 3.30
C GLU A 188 -22.37 -9.04 2.16
N SER A 189 -22.27 -8.16 1.16
CA SER A 189 -21.47 -8.40 -0.04
C SER A 189 -20.45 -7.29 -0.27
N ALA A 190 -19.32 -7.68 -0.86
CA ALA A 190 -18.27 -6.78 -1.32
C ALA A 190 -17.90 -7.12 -2.76
N ASP A 191 -17.58 -6.11 -3.55
CA ASP A 191 -16.98 -6.28 -4.86
C ASP A 191 -15.46 -6.34 -4.71
N VAL A 192 -14.85 -7.31 -5.37
CA VAL A 192 -13.40 -7.53 -5.39
C VAL A 192 -12.90 -7.43 -6.82
N HIS A 193 -12.12 -6.39 -7.07
CA HIS A 193 -11.52 -6.09 -8.36
C HIS A 193 -10.09 -6.61 -8.42
N LEU A 194 -9.76 -7.31 -9.50
CA LEU A 194 -8.39 -7.56 -9.92
C LEU A 194 -7.93 -6.40 -10.81
N LEU A 195 -6.97 -5.63 -10.31
CA LEU A 195 -6.44 -4.44 -10.95
C LEU A 195 -4.99 -4.68 -11.41
N THR A 196 -4.61 -3.96 -12.47
CA THR A 196 -3.24 -3.89 -13.00
C THR A 196 -2.96 -2.48 -13.49
N PHE A 197 -1.83 -2.26 -14.18
CA PHE A 197 -1.49 -0.97 -14.78
C PHE A 197 -1.43 -1.06 -16.31
N ASP A 198 -1.65 0.07 -16.98
CA ASP A 198 -1.36 0.25 -18.39
C ASP A 198 0.15 0.44 -18.53
N PHE A 199 0.75 -0.39 -19.37
CA PHE A 199 2.19 -0.53 -19.55
C PHE A 199 2.69 0.11 -20.85
N GLY A 200 1.81 0.80 -21.59
CA GLY A 200 2.14 1.35 -22.91
C GLY A 200 2.52 0.26 -23.92
N ASN A 201 2.92 0.68 -25.13
CA ASN A 201 3.44 -0.25 -26.12
C ASN A 201 4.90 -0.61 -25.79
N ILE A 202 5.17 -1.89 -25.55
CA ILE A 202 6.54 -2.40 -25.34
C ILE A 202 7.28 -2.31 -26.68
N THR A 203 8.20 -1.34 -26.82
CA THR A 203 8.89 -1.05 -28.09
C THR A 203 10.23 -1.78 -28.27
N SER A 204 10.75 -2.46 -27.24
CA SER A 204 12.02 -3.19 -27.30
C SER A 204 12.02 -4.44 -26.44
N LEU A 205 12.51 -5.55 -27.00
CA LEU A 205 12.57 -6.87 -26.34
C LEU A 205 13.86 -7.10 -25.54
N ASP A 206 14.86 -6.22 -25.68
CA ASP A 206 16.23 -6.49 -25.19
C ASP A 206 16.54 -6.01 -23.77
N ASN A 207 15.70 -5.14 -23.19
CA ASN A 207 15.58 -4.88 -21.75
C ASN A 207 14.42 -3.88 -21.57
N PRO A 208 13.15 -4.33 -21.62
CA PRO A 208 12.03 -3.40 -21.61
C PRO A 208 11.92 -2.75 -20.24
N GLU A 209 12.48 -1.54 -20.07
CA GLU A 209 11.97 -0.63 -19.05
C GLU A 209 10.55 -0.26 -19.46
N VAL A 210 9.58 -0.52 -18.59
CA VAL A 210 8.17 -0.38 -18.94
C VAL A 210 7.57 0.77 -18.14
N GLU A 211 7.08 1.79 -18.85
CA GLU A 211 6.39 2.94 -18.25
C GLU A 211 5.14 2.48 -17.49
N ILE A 212 5.04 2.87 -16.21
CA ILE A 212 3.86 2.65 -15.37
C ILE A 212 2.95 3.84 -15.57
N ALA A 213 1.89 3.66 -16.36
CA ALA A 213 1.00 4.74 -16.74
C ALA A 213 -0.14 4.93 -15.72
N LYS A 214 -1.26 4.23 -15.92
CA LYS A 214 -2.46 4.32 -15.06
C LYS A 214 -2.99 2.93 -14.76
N GLN A 215 -3.67 2.78 -13.63
CA GLN A 215 -4.42 1.56 -13.35
C GLN A 215 -5.36 1.22 -14.51
N LYS A 216 -5.42 -0.06 -14.87
CA LYS A 216 -6.23 -0.61 -15.96
C LYS A 216 -6.74 -1.98 -15.57
N THR A 217 -7.86 -2.40 -16.15
CA THR A 217 -8.31 -3.79 -16.12
C THR A 217 -7.48 -4.64 -17.08
N LEU A 218 -7.15 -5.87 -16.67
CA LEU A 218 -6.46 -6.84 -17.52
C LEU A 218 -7.19 -7.04 -18.86
N ASN A 219 -6.46 -6.88 -19.98
CA ASN A 219 -7.04 -6.92 -21.33
C ASN A 219 -7.36 -8.35 -21.82
N ASN A 220 -6.88 -9.38 -21.12
CA ASN A 220 -7.14 -10.77 -21.50
C ASN A 220 -7.77 -11.56 -20.34
N PRO A 221 -9.10 -11.57 -20.22
CA PRO A 221 -9.78 -12.28 -19.16
C PRO A 221 -9.61 -13.81 -19.26
N ALA A 222 -9.15 -14.36 -20.39
CA ALA A 222 -8.88 -15.79 -20.52
C ALA A 222 -7.76 -16.28 -19.59
N ASN A 223 -6.84 -15.38 -19.22
CA ASN A 223 -5.74 -15.66 -18.31
C ASN A 223 -6.17 -15.65 -16.82
N ILE A 224 -7.37 -15.15 -16.51
CA ILE A 224 -7.88 -15.06 -15.15
C ILE A 224 -8.73 -16.30 -14.84
N GLN A 225 -8.34 -17.03 -13.80
CA GLN A 225 -8.89 -18.34 -13.49
C GLN A 225 -8.96 -18.56 -11.97
N ASN A 226 -9.71 -19.58 -11.55
CA ASN A 226 -9.65 -20.12 -10.19
C ASN A 226 -9.88 -19.09 -9.06
N TRP A 227 -10.86 -18.19 -9.24
CA TRP A 227 -11.38 -17.40 -8.12
C TRP A 227 -11.90 -18.34 -7.02
N LYS A 228 -11.51 -18.08 -5.77
CA LYS A 228 -11.92 -18.85 -4.60
C LYS A 228 -12.09 -17.93 -3.40
N ALA A 229 -13.01 -18.30 -2.51
CA ALA A 229 -13.12 -17.77 -1.17
C ALA A 229 -12.98 -18.92 -0.17
N SER A 230 -12.27 -18.71 0.94
CA SER A 230 -12.13 -19.74 1.99
C SER A 230 -13.44 -20.01 2.74
N VAL A 231 -14.30 -18.99 2.85
CA VAL A 231 -15.63 -19.02 3.45
C VAL A 231 -16.57 -18.09 2.70
N GLY A 232 -17.87 -18.34 2.74
CA GLY A 232 -18.87 -17.55 2.00
C GLY A 232 -18.99 -18.00 0.55
N THR A 233 -19.60 -17.16 -0.28
CA THR A 233 -19.80 -17.43 -1.71
C THR A 233 -19.19 -16.34 -2.57
N LEU A 234 -18.80 -16.69 -3.78
CA LEU A 234 -18.17 -15.76 -4.72
C LEU A 234 -18.78 -15.95 -6.10
N GLU A 235 -19.33 -14.87 -6.66
CA GLU A 235 -19.86 -14.82 -8.01
C GLU A 235 -18.87 -14.09 -8.92
N VAL A 236 -18.27 -14.81 -9.86
CA VAL A 236 -17.32 -14.24 -10.82
C VAL A 236 -18.08 -13.65 -12.00
N HIS A 237 -17.87 -12.35 -12.26
CA HIS A 237 -18.51 -11.66 -13.37
C HIS A 237 -17.93 -12.10 -14.71
N SER A 238 -18.63 -11.81 -15.81
CA SER A 238 -18.22 -12.20 -17.17
C SER A 238 -16.85 -11.63 -17.59
N SER A 239 -16.46 -10.47 -17.04
CA SER A 239 -15.13 -9.88 -17.25
C SER A 239 -14.00 -10.66 -16.60
N LYS A 240 -14.30 -11.52 -15.61
CA LYS A 240 -13.37 -12.25 -14.74
C LYS A 240 -12.42 -11.38 -13.91
N THR A 241 -12.37 -10.07 -14.14
CA THR A 241 -11.62 -9.08 -13.34
C THR A 241 -12.40 -8.59 -12.13
N LEU A 242 -13.67 -8.98 -12.00
CA LEU A 242 -14.53 -8.64 -10.88
C LEU A 242 -15.20 -9.91 -10.36
N ALA A 243 -15.22 -10.03 -9.03
CA ALA A 243 -16.02 -10.99 -8.32
C ALA A 243 -16.83 -10.29 -7.23
N SER A 244 -18.11 -10.63 -7.11
CA SER A 244 -18.93 -10.24 -5.98
C SER A 244 -18.85 -11.32 -4.91
N TYR A 245 -18.23 -10.98 -3.80
CA TYR A 245 -18.13 -11.81 -2.61
C TYR A 245 -19.35 -11.59 -1.71
N THR A 246 -19.89 -12.66 -1.13
CA THR A 246 -20.94 -12.59 -0.10
C THR A 246 -20.51 -13.38 1.13
N ALA A 247 -20.52 -12.70 2.28
CA ALA A 247 -20.18 -13.31 3.56
C ALA A 247 -21.21 -14.41 3.93
N PRO A 248 -20.82 -15.46 4.68
CA PRO A 248 -21.76 -16.44 5.22
C PRO A 248 -22.89 -15.76 6.02
N ALA A 249 -24.08 -16.34 5.97
CA ALA A 249 -25.21 -15.90 6.80
C ALA A 249 -24.99 -16.21 8.29
N GLU A 250 -24.19 -17.23 8.60
CA GLU A 250 -23.82 -17.61 9.96
C GLU A 250 -22.35 -17.32 10.20
N VAL A 251 -22.08 -16.48 11.19
CA VAL A 251 -20.73 -16.05 11.58
C VAL A 251 -20.57 -16.30 13.08
N PRO A 252 -19.48 -16.95 13.53
CA PRO A 252 -19.13 -17.05 14.95
C PRO A 252 -19.16 -15.70 15.66
N ASP A 253 -19.40 -15.71 16.97
CA ASP A 253 -19.46 -14.47 17.76
C ASP A 253 -18.19 -13.62 17.66
N TYR A 254 -17.02 -14.25 17.47
CA TYR A 254 -15.72 -13.59 17.31
C TYR A 254 -15.38 -13.18 15.87
N GLY A 255 -16.29 -13.42 14.90
CA GLY A 255 -16.06 -13.13 13.49
C GLY A 255 -15.25 -14.21 12.76
N LEU A 256 -14.97 -13.95 11.49
CA LEU A 256 -14.14 -14.78 10.60
C LEU A 256 -13.29 -13.89 9.70
N THR A 257 -12.28 -14.46 9.06
CA THR A 257 -11.57 -13.82 7.94
C THR A 257 -11.77 -14.64 6.68
N ALA A 258 -12.35 -14.03 5.64
CA ALA A 258 -12.40 -14.62 4.31
C ALA A 258 -11.08 -14.37 3.60
N LEU A 259 -10.42 -15.43 3.13
CA LEU A 259 -9.32 -15.33 2.19
C LEU A 259 -9.90 -15.46 0.79
N ILE A 260 -9.74 -14.43 -0.02
CA ILE A 260 -10.15 -14.40 -1.42
C ILE A 260 -8.91 -14.51 -2.28
N THR A 261 -8.91 -15.44 -3.23
CA THR A 261 -7.78 -15.67 -4.13
C THR A 261 -8.22 -15.74 -5.58
N VAL A 262 -7.36 -15.31 -6.49
CA VAL A 262 -7.52 -15.50 -7.94
C VAL A 262 -6.19 -15.83 -8.58
N GLU A 263 -6.20 -16.67 -9.62
CA GLU A 263 -5.02 -16.98 -10.41
C GLU A 263 -5.00 -16.17 -11.70
N VAL A 264 -3.86 -15.55 -12.00
CA VAL A 264 -3.54 -14.97 -13.31
C VAL A 264 -2.43 -15.82 -13.95
N ALA A 265 -2.77 -16.52 -15.02
CA ALA A 265 -1.83 -17.34 -15.77
C ALA A 265 -1.21 -16.55 -16.93
N ASN A 266 0.01 -16.89 -17.32
CA ASN A 266 0.67 -16.33 -18.51
C ASN A 266 0.74 -14.80 -18.48
N PHE A 267 0.91 -14.21 -17.29
CA PHE A 267 0.99 -12.75 -17.15
C PHE A 267 2.34 -12.21 -17.63
N ILE A 268 3.37 -13.05 -17.66
CA ILE A 268 4.68 -12.72 -18.21
C ILE A 268 4.80 -13.37 -19.60
N PRO A 269 5.10 -12.59 -20.65
CA PRO A 269 5.37 -13.14 -21.96
C PRO A 269 6.52 -14.17 -21.91
N PRO A 270 6.38 -15.32 -22.60
CA PRO A 270 7.43 -16.34 -22.64
C PRO A 270 8.77 -15.73 -23.07
N GLY A 271 9.82 -15.97 -22.28
CA GLY A 271 11.19 -15.53 -22.59
C GLY A 271 11.58 -14.13 -22.12
N GLN A 272 10.66 -13.32 -21.56
CA GLN A 272 11.00 -11.98 -21.04
C GLN A 272 11.57 -11.99 -19.62
N VAL A 273 11.08 -12.89 -18.75
CA VAL A 273 11.55 -13.00 -17.36
C VAL A 273 11.48 -14.45 -16.92
N LYS A 274 12.56 -14.96 -16.32
CA LYS A 274 12.52 -16.28 -15.65
C LYS A 274 11.87 -16.13 -14.27
N ARG A 275 10.53 -16.15 -14.22
CA ARG A 275 9.82 -16.57 -13.00
C ARG A 275 9.73 -18.10 -12.99
N ILE A 276 9.58 -18.70 -11.81
CA ILE A 276 9.38 -20.14 -11.67
C ILE A 276 8.18 -20.55 -12.55
N GLY A 277 8.40 -21.44 -13.54
CA GLY A 277 7.35 -21.93 -14.45
C GLY A 277 7.30 -21.34 -15.87
N GLY A 278 8.19 -20.42 -16.25
CA GLY A 278 8.45 -20.06 -17.67
C GLY A 278 7.40 -19.18 -18.37
N THR A 279 6.16 -19.14 -17.91
CA THR A 279 5.13 -18.17 -18.34
C THR A 279 4.46 -17.43 -17.17
N GLY A 280 4.83 -17.77 -15.93
CA GLY A 280 4.35 -17.13 -14.71
C GLY A 280 2.88 -17.44 -14.42
N ARG A 281 2.61 -18.17 -13.33
CA ARG A 281 1.29 -18.17 -12.70
C ARG A 281 1.40 -17.39 -11.41
N VAL A 282 0.53 -16.42 -11.23
CA VAL A 282 0.44 -15.67 -9.97
C VAL A 282 -0.88 -15.95 -9.28
N THR A 283 -0.85 -16.21 -7.98
CA THR A 283 -2.04 -16.29 -7.13
C THR A 283 -2.12 -15.02 -6.31
N MET A 284 -3.06 -14.17 -6.69
CA MET A 284 -3.39 -12.95 -5.95
C MET A 284 -4.25 -13.31 -4.76
N LEU A 285 -4.07 -12.61 -3.64
CA LEU A 285 -4.88 -12.82 -2.45
C LEU A 285 -5.23 -11.49 -1.78
N THR A 286 -6.40 -11.47 -1.15
CA THR A 286 -6.85 -10.41 -0.25
C THR A 286 -7.67 -11.03 0.87
N THR A 287 -7.86 -10.29 1.96
CA THR A 287 -8.66 -10.73 3.10
C THR A 287 -9.81 -9.76 3.37
N ILE A 288 -10.99 -10.30 3.61
CA ILE A 288 -12.15 -9.54 4.09
C ILE A 288 -12.47 -10.02 5.51
N ILE A 289 -12.55 -9.09 6.44
CA ILE A 289 -12.96 -9.36 7.83
C ILE A 289 -14.47 -9.49 7.85
N ILE A 290 -14.98 -10.56 8.43
CA ILE A 290 -16.42 -10.75 8.62
C ILE A 290 -16.71 -10.58 10.10
N GLU A 291 -17.41 -9.50 10.43
CA GLU A 291 -17.72 -9.13 11.80
C GLU A 291 -18.67 -10.14 12.43
N GLY A 292 -18.30 -10.62 13.61
CA GLY A 292 -19.17 -11.39 14.47
C GLY A 292 -20.09 -10.49 15.30
N GLN A 293 -20.60 -11.05 16.39
CA GLN A 293 -21.26 -10.22 17.39
C GLN A 293 -20.27 -9.31 18.11
N THR A 294 -19.04 -9.75 18.26
CA THR A 294 -17.93 -8.92 18.72
C THR A 294 -17.25 -8.25 17.53
N TYR A 295 -17.06 -6.93 17.63
CA TYR A 295 -16.17 -6.19 16.76
C TYR A 295 -15.49 -5.08 17.56
N PHE A 296 -14.28 -4.70 17.13
CA PHE A 296 -13.56 -3.56 17.65
C PHE A 296 -12.85 -2.87 16.49
N HIS A 297 -13.28 -1.67 16.15
CA HIS A 297 -12.69 -0.86 15.10
C HIS A 297 -11.71 0.11 15.71
N LEU A 298 -10.54 0.19 15.10
CA LEU A 298 -9.46 1.08 15.52
C LEU A 298 -8.88 1.70 14.27
N PHE A 299 -8.80 3.03 14.26
CA PHE A 299 -8.33 3.84 13.15
C PHE A 299 -7.24 4.81 13.62
N GLU A 300 -6.28 5.09 12.75
CA GLU A 300 -5.32 6.19 12.91
C GLU A 300 -5.88 7.51 12.33
N ASP A 301 -5.06 8.56 12.36
CA ASP A 301 -5.47 9.93 11.98
C ASP A 301 -5.79 10.12 10.51
N ASP A 302 -5.26 9.26 9.65
CA ASP A 302 -5.54 9.22 8.22
C ASP A 302 -6.73 8.29 7.89
N ASP A 303 -7.52 7.91 8.90
CA ASP A 303 -8.59 6.92 8.84
C ASP A 303 -8.12 5.51 8.42
N SER A 304 -6.81 5.23 8.46
CA SER A 304 -6.31 3.88 8.23
C SER A 304 -6.71 2.95 9.38
N ARG A 305 -7.33 1.82 9.04
CA ARG A 305 -7.81 0.84 10.02
C ARG A 305 -6.67 -0.09 10.47
N LEU A 306 -6.54 -0.27 11.78
CA LEU A 306 -5.68 -1.28 12.38
C LEU A 306 -6.43 -2.63 12.49
N ASP A 307 -5.73 -3.71 12.16
CA ASP A 307 -6.29 -5.07 12.10
C ASP A 307 -6.40 -5.68 13.51
N VAL A 308 -7.54 -5.45 14.14
CA VAL A 308 -7.92 -6.00 15.45
C VAL A 308 -8.54 -7.38 15.27
N THR A 309 -7.91 -8.40 15.86
CA THR A 309 -8.28 -9.82 15.72
C THR A 309 -9.12 -10.33 16.89
N TYR A 310 -9.13 -9.62 18.00
CA TYR A 310 -9.86 -9.98 19.21
C TYR A 310 -10.25 -8.72 19.97
N GLY A 311 -11.44 -8.73 20.59
CA GLY A 311 -11.92 -7.67 21.46
C GLY A 311 -12.80 -8.25 22.58
N ALA A 312 -12.63 -7.81 23.81
CA ALA A 312 -13.50 -8.21 24.92
C ALA A 312 -13.53 -7.14 26.01
N PHE A 313 -14.60 -7.11 26.80
CA PHE A 313 -14.67 -6.36 28.04
C PHE A 313 -14.59 -7.30 29.24
N ILE A 314 -13.64 -7.08 30.13
CA ILE A 314 -13.46 -7.84 31.36
C ILE A 314 -13.93 -6.96 32.52
N SER A 315 -14.96 -7.39 33.23
CA SER A 315 -15.46 -6.66 34.40
C SER A 315 -14.51 -6.79 35.59
N ALA A 316 -14.44 -5.75 36.41
CA ALA A 316 -13.66 -5.68 37.63
C ALA A 316 -14.44 -4.94 38.74
N GLU A 317 -14.01 -5.06 39.99
CA GLU A 317 -14.69 -4.42 41.13
C GLU A 317 -14.74 -2.89 41.01
N GLU A 318 -13.74 -2.27 40.38
CA GLU A 318 -13.64 -0.82 40.16
C GLU A 318 -13.82 -0.42 38.68
N GLY A 319 -14.69 -1.14 37.97
CA GLY A 319 -15.05 -0.86 36.57
C GLY A 319 -14.70 -2.02 35.65
N GLY A 320 -13.84 -1.80 34.67
CA GLY A 320 -13.39 -2.90 33.81
C GLY A 320 -12.40 -2.49 32.74
N VAL A 321 -11.99 -3.47 31.93
CA VAL A 321 -10.97 -3.29 30.89
C VAL A 321 -11.50 -3.80 29.56
N ILE A 322 -11.49 -2.96 28.54
CA ILE A 322 -11.60 -3.41 27.16
C ILE A 322 -10.20 -3.80 26.68
N THR A 323 -10.03 -5.05 26.26
CA THR A 323 -8.80 -5.54 25.65
C THR A 323 -9.03 -5.79 24.17
N ALA A 324 -8.06 -5.39 23.34
CA ALA A 324 -8.05 -5.64 21.91
C ALA A 324 -6.67 -6.13 21.46
N SER A 325 -6.61 -7.23 20.71
CA SER A 325 -5.36 -7.77 20.14
C SER A 325 -5.26 -7.43 18.66
N MET A 326 -4.06 -7.09 18.20
CA MET A 326 -3.78 -6.75 16.81
C MET A 326 -2.88 -7.80 16.15
N ARG A 327 -2.90 -7.89 14.80
CA ARG A 327 -2.08 -8.88 14.06
C ARG A 327 -0.57 -8.68 14.15
N ASN A 328 -0.11 -7.49 14.48
CA ASN A 328 1.30 -7.13 14.56
C ASN A 328 1.91 -7.35 15.96
N ASP A 329 1.35 -8.28 16.74
CA ASP A 329 1.70 -8.56 18.14
C ASP A 329 1.56 -7.37 19.10
N GLN A 330 0.81 -6.34 18.71
CA GLN A 330 0.41 -5.26 19.61
C GLN A 330 -0.94 -5.57 20.26
N ALA A 331 -1.18 -4.92 21.40
CA ALA A 331 -2.47 -4.90 22.06
C ALA A 331 -2.86 -3.46 22.41
N LEU A 332 -4.15 -3.24 22.54
CA LEU A 332 -4.75 -2.02 23.04
C LEU A 332 -5.58 -2.38 24.28
N ALA A 333 -5.42 -1.59 25.34
CA ALA A 333 -6.20 -1.73 26.56
C ALA A 333 -6.85 -0.39 26.92
N ILE A 334 -8.16 -0.42 27.15
CA ILE A 334 -8.93 0.71 27.68
C ILE A 334 -9.41 0.34 29.07
N VAL A 335 -8.83 0.96 30.09
CA VAL A 335 -9.30 0.85 31.48
C VAL A 335 -10.41 1.87 31.69
N ILE A 336 -11.56 1.41 32.18
CA ILE A 336 -12.72 2.23 32.52
C ILE A 336 -12.90 2.16 34.03
N TYR A 337 -12.82 3.30 34.70
CA TYR A 337 -13.04 3.42 36.13
C TYR A 337 -14.50 3.83 36.38
N ALA A 338 -15.33 2.89 36.82
CA ALA A 338 -16.76 3.08 36.98
C ALA A 338 -17.34 2.18 38.08
N ASP A 339 -18.58 2.44 38.48
CA ASP A 339 -19.40 1.44 39.17
C ASP A 339 -19.66 0.28 38.19
N PRO A 340 -19.42 -0.98 38.56
CA PRO A 340 -19.65 -2.12 37.68
C PRO A 340 -21.10 -2.30 37.22
N ASN A 341 -22.05 -1.58 37.82
CA ASN A 341 -23.48 -1.63 37.46
C ASN A 341 -23.93 -0.48 36.54
N ASP A 342 -23.11 0.54 36.29
CA ASP A 342 -23.47 1.68 35.42
C ASP A 342 -22.28 2.16 34.57
N TYR A 343 -22.20 1.62 33.36
CA TYR A 343 -21.18 2.02 32.39
C TYR A 343 -21.64 3.12 31.43
N ARG A 344 -22.92 3.48 31.35
CA ARG A 344 -23.43 4.23 30.18
C ARG A 344 -23.13 5.73 30.28
N ARG A 345 -21.96 6.12 29.76
CA ARG A 345 -21.35 7.42 30.08
C ARG A 345 -20.19 7.78 29.16
N SER A 346 -19.83 9.07 29.21
CA SER A 346 -18.55 9.62 28.74
C SER A 346 -17.47 9.53 29.81
N TYR A 347 -16.35 8.89 29.49
CA TYR A 347 -15.18 8.74 30.35
C TYR A 347 -14.00 9.53 29.76
N PRO A 348 -13.76 10.77 30.21
CA PRO A 348 -12.55 11.50 29.81
C PRO A 348 -11.30 10.83 30.38
N TYR A 349 -10.15 11.04 29.73
CA TYR A 349 -8.92 10.39 30.16
C TYR A 349 -8.39 10.91 31.50
N TYR A 350 -7.81 10.00 32.27
CA TYR A 350 -7.32 10.19 33.63
C TYR A 350 -5.81 10.38 33.67
N PHE A 351 -5.36 11.22 34.60
CA PHE A 351 -3.99 11.19 35.10
C PHE A 351 -3.97 11.61 36.57
N SER A 352 -3.42 10.77 37.45
CA SER A 352 -3.38 10.97 38.92
C SER A 352 -2.80 12.30 39.37
N GLU A 353 -1.83 12.81 38.62
CA GLU A 353 -1.08 14.04 38.87
C GLU A 353 -1.93 15.27 38.54
N ARG A 354 -2.96 15.10 37.70
CA ARG A 354 -3.90 16.15 37.29
C ARG A 354 -5.26 16.06 37.97
N ASP A 355 -5.75 14.84 38.18
CA ASP A 355 -7.14 14.57 38.58
C ASP A 355 -7.22 14.07 40.02
N ALA A 356 -8.09 14.70 40.82
CA ALA A 356 -8.31 14.32 42.22
C ALA A 356 -8.95 12.94 42.41
N THR A 357 -9.59 12.38 41.38
CA THR A 357 -10.23 11.07 41.42
C THR A 357 -10.22 10.40 40.05
N LYS A 358 -10.04 9.08 40.03
CA LYS A 358 -10.18 8.23 38.84
C LYS A 358 -11.63 7.87 38.52
N ASN A 359 -12.58 8.09 39.44
CA ASN A 359 -13.97 7.71 39.23
C ASN A 359 -14.56 8.42 37.99
N HIS A 360 -15.26 7.66 37.14
CA HIS A 360 -15.81 8.11 35.87
C HIS A 360 -14.77 8.60 34.85
N LYS A 361 -13.57 8.02 34.88
CA LYS A 361 -12.51 8.30 33.92
C LYS A 361 -12.08 7.04 33.17
N ALA A 362 -11.22 7.21 32.18
CA ALA A 362 -10.58 6.12 31.46
C ALA A 362 -9.08 6.32 31.30
N GLU A 363 -8.36 5.24 31.00
CA GLU A 363 -7.00 5.28 30.45
C GLU A 363 -6.96 4.37 29.24
N ILE A 364 -6.29 4.80 28.18
CA ILE A 364 -6.05 3.96 27.01
C ILE A 364 -4.54 3.84 26.80
N SER A 365 -4.10 2.61 26.53
CA SER A 365 -2.73 2.28 26.23
C SER A 365 -2.65 1.33 25.05
N MET A 366 -1.55 1.41 24.30
CA MET A 366 -1.31 0.58 23.12
C MET A 366 0.17 0.30 22.93
N GLY A 367 0.52 -0.96 22.72
CA GLY A 367 1.89 -1.39 22.53
C GLY A 367 2.04 -2.90 22.56
N ALA A 368 3.26 -3.40 22.47
CA ALA A 368 3.52 -4.83 22.60
C ALA A 368 3.31 -5.26 24.06
N PRO A 369 2.59 -6.37 24.33
CA PRO A 369 2.38 -6.86 25.68
C PRO A 369 3.71 -7.03 26.44
N GLY A 370 3.83 -6.38 27.61
CA GLY A 370 5.03 -6.41 28.44
C GLY A 370 6.17 -5.46 28.00
N SER A 371 5.97 -4.66 26.94
CA SER A 371 6.91 -3.61 26.55
C SER A 371 6.86 -2.44 27.55
N PRO A 372 8.01 -1.85 27.92
CA PRO A 372 8.04 -0.57 28.62
C PRO A 372 7.68 0.62 27.70
N GLU A 373 7.82 0.45 26.39
CA GLU A 373 7.48 1.45 25.36
C GLU A 373 6.02 1.25 24.93
N ASN A 374 5.10 1.93 25.60
CA ASN A 374 3.69 1.95 25.26
C ASN A 374 3.21 3.36 24.95
N TRP A 375 2.37 3.48 23.93
CA TRP A 375 1.60 4.68 23.67
C TRP A 375 0.48 4.78 24.71
N ILE A 376 0.34 5.91 25.40
CA ILE A 376 -0.67 6.07 26.47
C ILE A 376 -1.38 7.42 26.37
N SER A 377 -2.61 7.53 26.87
CA SER A 377 -3.44 8.75 26.83
C SER A 377 -3.02 9.87 27.78
N ARG A 378 -1.78 9.85 28.29
CA ARG A 378 -1.24 10.84 29.21
C ARG A 378 0.26 11.00 29.03
N TYR A 379 0.80 12.09 29.50
CA TYR A 379 2.25 12.32 29.52
C TYR A 379 2.61 13.36 30.58
N GLU A 380 3.87 13.34 31.04
CA GLU A 380 4.41 14.36 31.94
C GLU A 380 5.21 15.40 31.17
N GLY A 381 4.59 16.55 30.92
CA GLY A 381 5.28 17.69 30.34
C GLY A 381 6.35 18.27 31.25
N CYS A 382 7.34 18.90 30.64
CA CYS A 382 8.37 19.68 31.33
C CYS A 382 8.15 21.16 31.08
N THR A 383 8.02 21.95 32.15
CA THR A 383 8.06 23.41 32.03
C THR A 383 9.51 23.89 31.83
N SER A 384 9.68 25.16 31.44
CA SER A 384 10.99 25.81 31.33
C SER A 384 11.75 25.90 32.67
N THR A 385 11.06 25.68 33.80
CA THR A 385 11.62 25.63 35.15
C THR A 385 11.91 24.21 35.63
N GLY A 386 11.61 23.18 34.83
CA GLY A 386 11.80 21.78 35.19
C GLY A 386 10.71 21.23 36.14
N GLU A 387 9.57 21.93 36.24
CA GLU A 387 8.40 21.44 36.97
C GLU A 387 7.58 20.50 36.08
N PHE A 388 6.95 19.51 36.72
CA PHE A 388 6.07 18.55 36.08
C PHE A 388 4.74 19.22 35.69
N ASP A 389 4.34 19.06 34.42
CA ASP A 389 3.08 19.58 33.87
C ASP A 389 2.26 18.40 33.33
N PRO A 390 1.27 17.88 34.07
CA PRO A 390 0.57 16.66 33.69
C PRO A 390 -0.46 16.92 32.59
N HIS A 391 -0.36 16.18 31.49
CA HIS A 391 -1.28 16.28 30.35
C HIS A 391 -2.03 14.98 30.13
N VAL A 392 -3.26 15.08 29.66
CA VAL A 392 -4.04 13.94 29.20
C VAL A 392 -4.57 14.19 27.81
N SER A 393 -4.87 13.11 27.10
CA SER A 393 -5.53 13.16 25.82
C SER A 393 -6.84 13.97 25.91
N PRO A 394 -7.14 14.82 24.92
CA PRO A 394 -8.39 15.59 24.89
C PRO A 394 -9.63 14.74 24.56
N GLY A 395 -9.45 13.46 24.22
CA GLY A 395 -10.52 12.55 23.87
C GLY A 395 -11.23 11.92 25.06
N SER A 396 -12.04 10.90 24.78
CA SER A 396 -12.79 10.16 25.78
C SER A 396 -13.26 8.82 25.24
N VAL A 397 -13.66 7.93 26.16
CA VAL A 397 -14.37 6.69 25.85
C VAL A 397 -15.86 6.93 26.10
N GLN A 398 -16.70 6.62 25.12
CA GLN A 398 -18.15 6.74 25.17
C GLN A 398 -18.76 5.34 25.20
N ILE A 399 -19.38 4.97 26.32
CA ILE A 399 -20.20 3.75 26.37
C ILE A 399 -21.65 4.13 26.11
N THR A 400 -22.16 3.70 24.97
CA THR A 400 -23.49 4.10 24.48
C THR A 400 -24.60 3.20 24.97
N GLY A 401 -24.28 1.95 25.32
CA GLY A 401 -25.26 1.00 25.82
C GLY A 401 -24.72 -0.41 26.06
N GLN A 402 -25.64 -1.28 26.43
CA GLN A 402 -25.43 -2.71 26.59
C GLN A 402 -26.49 -3.44 25.78
N VAL A 403 -26.12 -4.55 25.13
CA VAL A 403 -27.05 -5.38 24.37
C VAL A 403 -26.85 -6.85 24.72
N VAL A 404 -27.95 -7.60 24.80
CA VAL A 404 -27.91 -9.05 24.96
C VAL A 404 -28.20 -9.69 23.62
N LEU A 405 -27.23 -10.46 23.10
CA LEU A 405 -27.34 -11.19 21.84
C LEU A 405 -27.03 -12.66 22.12
N ASN A 406 -27.94 -13.55 21.74
CA ASN A 406 -27.79 -15.00 21.96
C ASN A 406 -27.45 -15.38 23.42
N GLY A 407 -28.05 -14.67 24.39
CA GLY A 407 -27.83 -14.92 25.82
C GLY A 407 -26.50 -14.39 26.39
N LYS A 408 -25.68 -13.70 25.58
CA LYS A 408 -24.44 -13.06 26.02
C LYS A 408 -24.62 -11.54 26.06
N MET A 409 -24.01 -10.90 27.06
CA MET A 409 -24.00 -9.43 27.19
C MET A 409 -22.84 -8.83 26.41
N TYR A 410 -23.08 -7.68 25.78
CA TYR A 410 -22.10 -6.90 25.03
C TYR A 410 -22.18 -5.44 25.46
N LEU A 411 -21.03 -4.77 25.57
CA LEU A 411 -20.95 -3.31 25.67
C LEU A 411 -20.78 -2.72 24.28
N THR A 412 -21.51 -1.64 24.00
CA THR A 412 -21.33 -0.84 22.78
C THR A 412 -20.79 0.53 23.12
N GLY A 413 -19.89 1.03 22.28
CA GLY A 413 -19.29 2.33 22.52
C GLY A 413 -18.39 2.80 21.39
N SER A 414 -17.76 3.94 21.63
CA SER A 414 -16.73 4.52 20.76
C SER A 414 -15.68 5.24 21.60
N PHE A 415 -14.57 5.61 20.99
CA PHE A 415 -13.55 6.40 21.64
C PHE A 415 -12.80 7.27 20.63
N THR A 416 -12.23 8.35 21.16
CA THR A 416 -11.20 9.15 20.49
C THR A 416 -10.05 9.32 21.47
N ALA A 417 -8.80 9.31 21.02
CA ALA A 417 -7.64 9.53 21.85
C ALA A 417 -6.49 10.16 21.05
N THR A 418 -5.62 10.85 21.76
CA THR A 418 -4.27 11.21 21.32
C THR A 418 -3.35 10.46 22.27
N LEU A 419 -2.57 9.53 21.74
CA LEU A 419 -1.63 8.73 22.51
C LEU A 419 -0.23 9.32 22.39
N TYR A 420 0.51 9.25 23.49
CA TYR A 420 1.84 9.81 23.61
C TYR A 420 2.83 8.69 23.87
N LEU A 421 3.99 8.80 23.23
CA LEU A 421 5.17 7.97 23.51
C LEU A 421 6.31 8.89 23.93
N GLU A 422 6.70 8.78 25.20
CA GLU A 422 7.79 9.55 25.78
C GLU A 422 9.09 8.74 25.78
N ASN A 423 10.18 9.37 25.33
CA ASN A 423 11.51 8.81 25.39
C ASN A 423 12.46 9.80 26.07
N GLY A 424 13.36 9.28 26.90
CA GLY A 424 14.34 10.10 27.64
C GLY A 424 13.80 10.65 28.96
N VAL A 425 14.52 11.61 29.53
CA VAL A 425 14.21 12.17 30.85
C VAL A 425 14.03 13.68 30.71
N CYS A 426 13.15 14.26 31.51
CA CYS A 426 12.97 15.70 31.57
C CYS A 426 14.32 16.45 31.68
N GLY A 427 14.55 17.39 30.76
CA GLY A 427 15.81 18.16 30.69
C GLY A 427 17.02 17.44 30.07
N LYS A 428 16.90 16.16 29.67
CA LYS A 428 17.97 15.42 28.96
C LYS A 428 17.41 14.41 27.95
N ASN A 429 17.64 14.67 26.66
CA ASN A 429 17.25 13.79 25.56
C ASN A 429 15.74 13.45 25.54
N TYR A 430 14.90 14.35 26.05
CA TYR A 430 13.44 14.19 26.04
C TYR A 430 12.92 14.35 24.60
N ASN A 431 12.22 13.32 24.14
CA ASN A 431 11.49 13.33 22.87
C ASN A 431 10.09 12.77 23.11
N ARG A 432 9.07 13.48 22.62
CA ARG A 432 7.68 13.06 22.68
C ARG A 432 7.16 12.88 21.27
N GLN A 433 6.58 11.73 21.02
CA GLN A 433 5.80 11.48 19.82
C GLN A 433 4.33 11.45 20.20
N GLU A 434 3.49 11.86 19.27
CA GLU A 434 2.04 11.81 19.41
C GLU A 434 1.42 11.15 18.19
N ARG A 435 0.32 10.44 18.41
CA ARG A 435 -0.53 9.86 17.36
C ARG A 435 -1.96 9.93 17.84
N SER A 436 -2.91 10.32 17.00
CA SER A 436 -4.31 10.21 17.37
C SER A 436 -4.92 8.93 16.81
N VAL A 437 -5.93 8.43 17.53
CA VAL A 437 -6.63 7.20 17.24
C VAL A 437 -8.10 7.37 17.58
N HIS A 438 -8.96 6.68 16.86
CA HIS A 438 -10.38 6.64 17.17
C HIS A 438 -10.96 5.28 16.80
N GLY A 439 -12.17 5.00 17.28
CA GLY A 439 -12.77 3.70 17.06
C GLY A 439 -14.17 3.54 17.63
N ASP A 440 -14.83 2.48 17.21
CA ASP A 440 -16.11 2.03 17.73
C ASP A 440 -16.08 0.53 17.99
N PHE A 441 -16.88 0.07 18.94
CA PHE A 441 -16.83 -1.30 19.39
C PHE A 441 -18.17 -1.83 19.86
N ARG A 442 -18.33 -3.14 19.67
CA ARG A 442 -19.28 -3.98 20.39
C ARG A 442 -18.49 -5.17 20.93
N VAL A 443 -18.21 -5.20 22.22
CA VAL A 443 -17.36 -6.24 22.83
C VAL A 443 -18.15 -7.07 23.81
N GLN A 444 -17.94 -8.38 23.79
CA GLN A 444 -18.58 -9.28 24.75
C GLN A 444 -18.09 -8.98 26.17
N VAL A 445 -19.02 -8.92 27.12
CA VAL A 445 -18.71 -8.86 28.55
C VAL A 445 -18.34 -10.27 29.03
N LEU A 446 -17.13 -10.38 29.58
CA LEU A 446 -16.59 -11.58 30.22
C LEU A 446 -16.59 -11.34 31.73
N ASN A 447 -17.15 -12.30 32.46
CA ASN A 447 -17.21 -12.32 33.92
C ASN A 447 -16.08 -13.13 34.52
#